data_AF-A0A942PE20-F1
#
_entry.id   AF-A0A942PE20-F1
#
_cell.length_a   1.000
_cell.length_b   1.000
_cell.length_c   1.000
_cell.angle_alpha   90.00
_cell.angle_beta   90.00
_cell.angle_gamma   90.00
#
_symmetry.space_group_name_H-M   'P 1'
#
loop_
_entity.id
_entity.type
_entity.pdbx_description
1 polymer ?
#
loop_
_entity_poly.entity_id
_entity_poly.type
_entity_poly.pdbx_seq_one_letter_code
_entity_poly.pdbx_strand_id
1 'polypeptide(L)'
;MQTSKLFARFIGPIFIAIGLAQVINTEVLRTLAGQFLESYALIFIAGLMAMLAGLAIVNFHNLWVRDWRVVITVFGWLALIGGVIRIVLPQQTARIGTAIFGIPNITVASGVITIALGAWLAYAGYIEKPKPTPRAKRRGRK
;
A
#
# COMPACT_ATOMS: atom_id res chain seq x y z
N MET A 1 11.43 10.94 8.53
CA MET A 1 10.60 10.29 9.59
C MET A 1 9.16 10.76 9.54
N GLN A 2 8.88 12.08 9.48
CA GLN A 2 7.50 12.59 9.40
C GLN A 2 6.76 12.11 8.14
N THR A 3 7.37 12.23 6.96
CA THR A 3 6.83 11.73 5.67
C THR A 3 6.58 10.21 5.70
N SER A 4 7.51 9.45 6.28
CA SER A 4 7.39 8.00 6.44
C SER A 4 6.16 7.61 7.27
N LYS A 5 5.92 8.31 8.38
CA LYS A 5 4.73 8.08 9.22
C LYS A 5 3.45 8.52 8.51
N LEU A 6 3.50 9.62 7.75
CA LEU A 6 2.36 10.08 6.96
C LEU A 6 1.93 9.02 5.95
N PHE A 7 2.86 8.49 5.15
CA PHE A 7 2.55 7.41 4.20
C PHE A 7 2.02 6.15 4.90
N ALA A 8 2.59 5.74 6.03
CA ALA A 8 2.06 4.62 6.80
C ALA A 8 0.62 4.85 7.31
N ARG A 9 0.29 6.07 7.75
CA ARG A 9 -1.07 6.45 8.18
C ARG A 9 -2.08 6.47 7.03
N PHE A 10 -1.64 6.64 5.78
CA PHE A 10 -2.51 6.48 4.61
C PHE A 10 -2.62 5.02 4.17
N ILE A 11 -1.47 4.37 3.92
CA ILE A 11 -1.42 3.02 3.34
C ILE A 11 -2.05 1.99 4.29
N GLY A 12 -1.77 2.09 5.60
CA GLY A 12 -2.26 1.13 6.59
C GLY A 12 -3.79 0.96 6.60
N PRO A 13 -4.56 2.02 6.90
CA PRO A 13 -6.03 1.98 6.89
C PRO A 13 -6.62 1.61 5.53
N ILE A 14 -6.05 2.10 4.42
CA ILE A 14 -6.50 1.73 3.06
C ILE A 14 -6.36 0.23 2.84
N PHE A 15 -5.23 -0.35 3.22
CA PHE A 15 -4.96 -1.79 3.07
C PHE A 15 -5.89 -2.62 3.95
N ILE A 16 -6.15 -2.19 5.18
CA ILE A 16 -7.14 -2.86 6.05
C ILE A 16 -8.51 -2.87 5.37
N ALA A 17 -8.99 -1.72 4.87
CA ALA A 17 -10.30 -1.63 4.22
C ALA A 17 -10.39 -2.51 2.95
N ILE A 18 -9.36 -2.48 2.10
CA ILE A 18 -9.28 -3.32 0.89
C ILE A 18 -9.28 -4.80 1.29
N GLY A 19 -8.44 -5.19 2.24
CA GLY A 19 -8.33 -6.58 2.66
C GLY A 19 -9.61 -7.11 3.31
N LEU A 20 -10.32 -6.28 4.09
CA LEU A 20 -11.64 -6.62 4.62
C LEU A 20 -12.65 -6.83 3.48
N ALA A 21 -12.66 -5.95 2.48
CA ALA A 21 -13.51 -6.12 1.31
C ALA A 21 -13.19 -7.42 0.55
N GLN A 22 -11.90 -7.79 0.44
CA GLN A 22 -11.47 -9.03 -0.21
C GLN A 22 -11.91 -10.29 0.55
N VAL A 23 -11.93 -10.27 1.88
CA VAL A 23 -12.33 -11.44 2.70
C VAL A 23 -13.85 -11.52 2.84
N ILE A 24 -14.52 -10.42 3.14
CA ILE A 24 -15.96 -10.37 3.41
C ILE A 24 -16.77 -10.44 2.11
N ASN A 25 -16.35 -9.71 1.08
CA ASN A 25 -17.11 -9.55 -0.18
C ASN A 25 -16.40 -10.25 -1.35
N THR A 26 -15.81 -11.43 -1.11
CA THR A 26 -14.94 -12.14 -2.06
C THR A 26 -15.53 -12.25 -3.47
N GLU A 27 -16.78 -12.69 -3.59
CA GLU A 27 -17.46 -12.90 -4.88
C GLU A 27 -17.68 -11.57 -5.62
N VAL A 28 -18.11 -10.54 -4.91
CA VAL A 28 -18.29 -9.19 -5.47
C VAL A 28 -16.95 -8.66 -6.00
N LEU A 29 -15.88 -8.80 -5.22
CA LEU A 29 -14.54 -8.35 -5.63
C LEU A 29 -14.00 -9.13 -6.83
N ARG A 30 -14.32 -10.42 -6.95
CA ARG A 30 -13.97 -11.23 -8.13
C ARG A 30 -14.72 -10.76 -9.37
N THR A 31 -16.02 -10.46 -9.25
CA THR A 31 -16.82 -9.90 -10.34
C THR A 31 -16.30 -8.53 -10.77
N LEU A 32 -16.03 -7.62 -9.82
CA LEU A 32 -15.45 -6.31 -10.10
C LEU A 32 -14.07 -6.42 -10.77
N ALA A 33 -13.24 -7.37 -10.33
CA ALA A 33 -11.95 -7.63 -10.96
C ALA A 33 -12.11 -8.10 -12.41
N GLY A 34 -13.08 -8.98 -12.70
CA GLY A 34 -13.41 -9.40 -14.07
C GLY A 34 -13.78 -8.22 -14.96
N GLN A 35 -14.75 -7.40 -14.52
CA GLN A 35 -15.18 -6.20 -15.25
C GLN A 35 -14.04 -5.20 -15.47
N PHE A 36 -13.19 -5.02 -14.46
CA PHE A 36 -12.01 -4.16 -14.57
C PHE A 36 -11.04 -4.65 -15.64
N LEU A 37 -10.77 -5.97 -15.69
CA LEU A 37 -9.80 -6.56 -16.61
C LEU A 37 -10.29 -6.59 -18.05
N GLU A 38 -11.60 -6.56 -18.28
CA GLU A 38 -12.21 -6.44 -19.60
C GLU A 38 -12.12 -5.01 -20.18
N SER A 39 -11.93 -3.99 -19.33
CA SER A 39 -11.89 -2.59 -19.75
C SER A 39 -10.48 -2.01 -19.78
N TYR A 40 -9.89 -1.89 -20.97
CA TYR A 40 -8.58 -1.24 -21.14
C TYR A 40 -8.56 0.22 -20.69
N ALA A 41 -9.69 0.93 -20.78
CA ALA A 41 -9.82 2.29 -20.26
C ALA A 41 -9.68 2.32 -18.72
N LEU A 42 -10.32 1.38 -18.02
CA LEU A 42 -10.18 1.27 -16.55
C LEU A 42 -8.75 0.86 -16.17
N ILE A 43 -8.15 -0.07 -16.89
CA ILE A 43 -6.75 -0.46 -16.69
C ILE A 43 -5.81 0.75 -16.85
N PHE A 44 -6.00 1.54 -17.90
CA PHE A 44 -5.22 2.74 -18.16
C PHE A 44 -5.37 3.78 -17.03
N ILE A 45 -6.60 4.08 -16.62
CA ILE A 45 -6.87 5.05 -15.54
C ILE A 45 -6.26 4.56 -14.21
N ALA A 46 -6.45 3.28 -13.87
CA ALA A 46 -5.83 2.71 -12.68
C ALA A 46 -4.30 2.74 -12.76
N GLY A 47 -3.74 2.54 -13.96
CA GLY A 47 -2.31 2.69 -14.24
C GLY A 47 -1.82 4.11 -13.97
N LEU A 48 -2.54 5.12 -14.45
CA LEU A 48 -2.24 6.53 -14.21
C LEU A 48 -2.26 6.86 -12.71
N MET A 49 -3.31 6.44 -12.00
CA MET A 49 -3.43 6.66 -10.56
C MET A 49 -2.33 5.95 -9.76
N ALA A 50 -2.00 4.71 -10.12
CA ALA A 50 -0.91 3.95 -9.50
C ALA A 50 0.46 4.60 -9.78
N MET A 51 0.70 5.08 -11.00
CA MET A 51 1.93 5.77 -11.38
C MET A 51 2.10 7.07 -10.59
N LEU A 52 1.03 7.88 -10.46
CA LEU A 52 1.05 9.12 -9.69
C LEU A 52 1.33 8.85 -8.20
N ALA A 53 0.65 7.86 -7.61
CA ALA A 53 0.89 7.46 -6.22
C ALA A 53 2.33 6.94 -6.03
N GLY A 54 2.83 6.13 -6.96
CA GLY A 54 4.20 5.61 -6.95
C GLY A 54 5.24 6.71 -7.05
N LEU A 55 5.07 7.65 -7.99
CA LEU A 55 5.92 8.83 -8.12
C LEU A 55 5.93 9.68 -6.85
N ALA A 56 4.77 9.93 -6.24
CA ALA A 56 4.70 10.67 -4.98
C ALA A 56 5.51 9.96 -3.88
N ILE A 57 5.38 8.65 -3.73
CA ILE A 57 6.14 7.90 -2.73
C ILE A 57 7.64 7.92 -3.04
N VAL A 58 8.06 7.67 -4.28
CA VAL A 58 9.48 7.64 -4.66
C VAL A 58 10.12 9.02 -4.51
N ASN A 59 9.41 10.11 -4.79
CA ASN A 59 9.97 11.46 -4.63
C ASN A 59 10.03 11.90 -3.16
N PHE A 60 9.01 11.57 -2.35
CA PHE A 60 8.92 12.05 -0.96
C PHE A 60 9.39 11.05 0.11
N HIS A 61 9.60 9.78 -0.25
CA HIS A 61 9.95 8.67 0.65
C HIS A 61 10.68 7.52 -0.07
N ASN A 62 11.87 7.79 -0.60
CA ASN A 62 12.78 6.77 -1.17
C ASN A 62 13.94 6.48 -0.21
N LEU A 63 13.67 5.63 0.79
CA LEU A 63 14.62 5.29 1.85
C LEU A 63 14.91 3.79 1.86
N TRP A 64 16.09 3.41 1.38
CA TRP A 64 16.60 2.03 1.42
C TRP A 64 17.33 1.73 2.72
N VAL A 65 16.59 1.82 3.83
CA VAL A 65 17.10 1.57 5.19
C VAL A 65 16.60 0.21 5.69
N ARG A 66 17.38 -0.48 6.53
CA ARG A 66 17.00 -1.79 7.11
C ARG A 66 15.97 -1.67 8.24
N ASP A 67 14.87 -0.97 8.00
CA ASP A 67 13.71 -0.89 8.90
C ASP A 67 12.39 -0.87 8.12
N TRP A 68 11.27 -0.79 8.84
CA TRP A 68 9.92 -0.83 8.26
C TRP A 68 9.66 0.19 7.15
N ARG A 69 10.42 1.30 7.08
CA ARG A 69 10.25 2.34 6.07
C ARG A 69 10.56 1.86 4.66
N VAL A 70 11.41 0.82 4.52
CA VAL A 70 11.74 0.23 3.20
C VAL A 70 10.51 -0.35 2.53
N VAL A 71 9.54 -0.84 3.31
CA VAL A 71 8.30 -1.43 2.79
C VAL A 71 7.50 -0.37 2.03
N ILE A 72 7.44 0.87 2.53
CA ILE A 72 6.80 1.96 1.81
C ILE A 72 7.56 2.27 0.52
N THR A 73 8.89 2.29 0.55
CA THR A 73 9.70 2.52 -0.65
C THR A 73 9.47 1.43 -1.69
N VAL A 74 9.40 0.16 -1.28
CA VAL A 74 9.04 -0.97 -2.15
C VAL A 74 7.64 -0.77 -2.74
N PHE A 75 6.63 -0.38 -1.94
CA PHE A 75 5.31 -0.07 -2.47
C PHE A 75 5.32 1.08 -3.47
N GLY A 76 6.11 2.13 -3.25
CA GLY A 76 6.29 3.23 -4.20
C GLY A 76 6.80 2.75 -5.55
N TRP A 77 7.84 1.91 -5.54
CA TRP A 77 8.40 1.34 -6.77
C TRP A 77 7.45 0.35 -7.45
N LEU A 78 6.76 -0.52 -6.70
CA LEU A 78 5.77 -1.44 -7.25
C LEU A 78 4.59 -0.68 -7.89
N ALA A 79 4.10 0.39 -7.25
CA ALA A 79 3.04 1.23 -7.79
C ALA A 79 3.50 1.99 -9.05
N LEU A 80 4.74 2.51 -9.04
CA LEU A 80 5.33 3.20 -10.18
C LEU A 80 5.48 2.27 -11.39
N ILE A 81 6.17 1.15 -11.22
CA ILE A 81 6.42 0.17 -12.30
C ILE A 81 5.09 -0.45 -12.74
N GLY A 82 4.25 -0.86 -11.80
CA GLY A 82 2.93 -1.42 -12.10
C GLY A 82 2.00 -0.42 -12.80
N GLY A 83 2.12 0.88 -12.51
CA GLY A 83 1.40 1.94 -13.20
C GLY A 83 1.87 2.10 -14.65
N VAL A 84 3.19 2.13 -14.87
CA VAL A 84 3.78 2.17 -16.22
C VAL A 84 3.35 0.95 -17.05
N ILE A 85 3.40 -0.26 -16.49
CA ILE A 85 2.97 -1.48 -17.18
C ILE A 85 1.49 -1.39 -17.57
N ARG A 86 0.62 -0.89 -16.70
CA ARG A 86 -0.81 -0.72 -17.00
C ARG A 86 -1.09 0.27 -18.12
N ILE A 87 -0.31 1.35 -18.19
CA ILE A 87 -0.43 2.40 -19.21
C ILE A 87 0.09 1.91 -20.56
N VAL A 88 1.28 1.31 -20.58
CA VAL A 88 2.00 0.95 -21.81
C VAL A 88 1.55 -0.41 -22.35
N LEU A 89 1.20 -1.34 -21.46
CA LEU A 89 0.90 -2.75 -21.77
C LEU A 89 -0.43 -3.19 -21.12
N PRO A 90 -1.57 -2.56 -21.45
CA PRO A 90 -2.86 -2.87 -20.84
C PRO A 90 -3.34 -4.30 -21.15
N GLN A 91 -3.03 -4.85 -22.33
CA GLN A 91 -3.42 -6.20 -22.71
C GLN A 91 -2.67 -7.25 -21.86
N GLN A 92 -1.38 -7.03 -21.58
CA GLN A 92 -0.58 -7.88 -20.72
C GLN A 92 -1.07 -7.80 -19.28
N THR A 93 -1.44 -6.61 -18.81
CA THR A 93 -2.07 -6.43 -17.50
C THR A 93 -3.36 -7.25 -17.40
N ALA A 94 -4.25 -7.16 -18.39
CA ALA A 94 -5.49 -7.92 -18.42
C ALA A 94 -5.21 -9.44 -18.33
N ARG A 95 -4.30 -9.96 -19.17
CA ARG A 95 -3.91 -11.37 -19.18
C ARG A 95 -3.37 -11.86 -17.82
N ILE A 96 -2.42 -11.11 -17.24
CA ILE A 96 -1.82 -11.45 -15.95
C ILE A 96 -2.86 -11.39 -14.84
N GLY A 97 -3.69 -10.34 -14.83
CA GLY A 97 -4.77 -10.19 -13.86
C GLY A 97 -5.75 -11.35 -13.90
N THR A 98 -6.22 -11.74 -15.09
CA THR A 98 -7.15 -12.87 -15.25
C THR A 98 -6.51 -14.17 -14.76
N ALA A 99 -5.24 -14.41 -15.07
CA ALA A 99 -4.51 -15.58 -14.57
C ALA A 99 -4.42 -15.59 -13.03
N ILE A 100 -4.14 -14.44 -12.41
CA ILE A 100 -4.06 -14.31 -10.94
C ILE A 100 -5.44 -14.57 -10.31
N PHE A 101 -6.50 -13.93 -10.79
CA PHE A 101 -7.84 -14.08 -10.21
C PHE A 101 -8.47 -15.45 -10.46
N GLY A 102 -7.96 -16.22 -11.44
CA GLY A 102 -8.33 -17.61 -11.67
C GLY A 102 -7.77 -18.59 -10.62
N ILE A 103 -6.78 -18.19 -9.80
CA ILE A 103 -6.22 -19.04 -8.75
C ILE A 103 -7.27 -19.25 -7.63
N PRO A 104 -7.52 -20.50 -7.20
CA PRO A 104 -8.44 -20.78 -6.10
C PRO A 104 -8.04 -20.02 -4.82
N ASN A 105 -9.02 -19.43 -4.14
CA ASN A 105 -8.86 -18.71 -2.86
C ASN A 105 -7.86 -17.53 -2.86
N ILE A 106 -7.33 -17.12 -4.02
CA ILE A 106 -6.34 -16.02 -4.11
C ILE A 106 -6.86 -14.69 -3.54
N THR A 107 -8.15 -14.40 -3.74
CA THR A 107 -8.79 -13.18 -3.26
C THR A 107 -8.80 -13.15 -1.73
N VAL A 108 -9.18 -14.25 -1.08
CA VAL A 108 -9.18 -14.37 0.38
C VAL A 108 -7.74 -14.35 0.93
N ALA A 109 -6.84 -15.12 0.32
CA ALA A 109 -5.44 -15.19 0.74
C ALA A 109 -4.74 -13.83 0.64
N SER A 110 -4.90 -13.13 -0.48
CA SER A 110 -4.40 -11.76 -0.64
C SER A 110 -5.07 -10.78 0.31
N GLY A 111 -6.36 -10.96 0.63
CA GLY A 111 -7.07 -10.19 1.65
C GLY A 111 -6.42 -10.30 3.03
N VAL A 112 -6.16 -11.51 3.51
CA VAL A 112 -5.50 -11.75 4.82
C VAL A 112 -4.12 -11.11 4.87
N ILE A 113 -3.31 -11.28 3.81
CA ILE A 113 -1.98 -10.65 3.71
C ILE A 113 -2.09 -9.12 3.73
N THR A 114 -3.05 -8.57 2.98
CA THR A 114 -3.26 -7.12 2.88
C THR A 114 -3.71 -6.53 4.22
N ILE A 115 -4.59 -7.21 4.97
CA ILE A 115 -4.98 -6.81 6.33
C ILE A 115 -3.76 -6.82 7.25
N ALA A 116 -2.97 -7.90 7.26
CA ALA A 116 -1.82 -8.03 8.14
C ALA A 116 -0.76 -6.93 7.87
N LEU A 117 -0.45 -6.68 6.60
CA LEU A 117 0.44 -5.59 6.19
C LEU A 117 -0.13 -4.22 6.54
N GLY A 118 -1.42 -4.00 6.31
CA GLY A 118 -2.10 -2.76 6.63
C GLY A 118 -2.09 -2.45 8.14
N ALA A 119 -2.40 -3.45 8.98
CA ALA A 119 -2.37 -3.32 10.43
C ALA A 119 -0.97 -3.03 10.96
N TRP A 120 0.04 -3.72 10.42
CA TRP A 120 1.44 -3.47 10.78
C TRP A 120 1.92 -2.06 10.39
N LEU A 121 1.58 -1.59 9.19
CA LEU A 121 1.90 -0.23 8.74
C LEU A 121 1.15 0.82 9.55
N ALA A 122 -0.15 0.62 9.83
CA ALA A 122 -0.92 1.51 10.68
C ALA A 122 -0.27 1.62 12.07
N TYR A 123 0.08 0.49 12.69
CA TYR A 123 0.80 0.49 13.96
C TYR A 123 2.10 1.31 13.90
N ALA A 124 2.93 1.10 12.87
CA ALA A 124 4.18 1.85 12.69
C ALA A 124 3.96 3.36 12.46
N GLY A 125 2.87 3.74 11.80
CA GLY A 125 2.51 5.13 11.51
C GLY A 125 1.91 5.88 12.71
N TYR A 126 1.10 5.21 13.52
CA TYR A 126 0.38 5.83 14.64
C TYR A 126 1.14 5.79 15.96
N ILE A 127 2.09 4.87 16.16
CA ILE A 127 2.85 4.85 17.41
C ILE A 127 3.82 6.06 17.48
N GLU A 128 3.60 6.90 18.49
CA GLU A 128 4.52 7.97 18.86
C GLU A 128 5.53 7.43 19.87
N LYS A 129 6.82 7.67 19.63
CA LYS A 129 7.82 7.41 20.68
C LYS A 129 7.67 8.51 21.73
N PRO A 130 7.55 8.18 23.04
CA PRO A 130 7.45 9.20 24.09
C PRO A 130 8.59 10.22 23.95
N LYS A 131 8.26 11.51 23.96
CA LYS A 131 9.31 12.55 24.03
C LYS A 131 10.03 12.39 25.37
N PRO A 132 11.38 12.34 25.41
CA PRO A 132 12.09 12.29 26.68
C PRO A 132 11.70 13.51 27.52
N THR A 133 11.18 13.27 28.72
CA THR A 133 10.82 14.32 29.66
C THR A 133 12.06 15.18 29.91
N PRO A 134 11.99 16.52 29.76
CA PRO A 134 13.10 17.38 30.13
C PRO A 134 13.46 17.07 31.59
N ARG A 135 14.65 16.52 31.84
CA ARG A 135 15.16 16.36 33.20
C ARG A 135 15.16 17.76 33.80
N ALA A 136 14.24 18.02 34.72
CA ALA A 136 14.26 19.24 35.50
C ALA A 136 15.66 19.34 36.11
N LYS A 137 16.43 20.35 35.68
CA LYS A 137 17.71 20.68 36.29
C LYS A 137 17.41 20.80 37.78
N ARG A 138 17.89 19.85 38.59
CA ARG A 138 17.92 19.97 40.04
C ARG A 138 18.65 21.28 40.32
N ARG A 139 17.89 22.35 40.58
CA ARG A 139 18.42 23.61 41.09
C ARG A 139 19.18 23.24 42.35
N GLY A 140 20.49 23.50 42.33
CA GLY A 140 21.33 23.30 43.49
C GLY A 140 20.75 24.06 44.67
N ARG A 141 20.40 23.32 45.72
CA ARG A 141 20.42 23.87 47.07
C ARG A 141 21.90 24.03 47.42
N LYS A 142 22.37 25.26 47.47
CA LYS A 142 23.45 25.69 48.35
C LYS A 142 22.86 26.73 49.28
#